data_AF-C9YSS8-F1
#
_entry.id   AF-C9YSS8-F1
#
_cell.length_a   1.000
_cell.length_b   1.000
_cell.length_c   1.000
_cell.angle_alpha   90.00
_cell.angle_beta   90.00
_cell.angle_gamma   90.00
#
_symmetry.space_group_name_H-M   'P 1'
#
loop_
_entity.id
_entity.type
_entity.pdbx_description
1 polymer ?
#
loop_
_entity_poly.entity_id
_entity_poly.type
_entity_poly.pdbx_seq_one_letter_code
_entity_poly.pdbx_strand_id
1 'polypeptide(L)'
;MKGESKVERMRTDDGSRPTWSIGAVARQVGLPVKVIRHWSDRGVVAPVGRTAGGYRRYDTSAVARLHLARTLRDLGLGLGEIRAALDRGDGLAEVAAAHADALETQIRRLRARQAVLRTVTRRTTAEGLARMTRTAHMSPDERHRLVHGFLTETLGDLDVPHFREGLLSAGADLPDRPSDEQAEAWLELGELVADGELGRAVRRVAEYSARHARGAQDPAMAEEMRALTDTWTGRVSTAMRAGTAADSPAADPVVADVVAAWLPSRSNTDAALTSDGATARARLLDQLTAAAEPTVERFWHLLCVLGGRPAPAGIAEEGRWLTTALRANPVPGEREARLDALYEDGTDPWPGGVLDAFARVQDTVGTLVHATTPGHFGLPTPCEDWTVRDLLDHLVWEHLIWGGLAQGAPPAVGHTEDHLGDDHVAAFGTAAAGARDAFRQPGLLERSFGPAPGRRVVEQLLIELLVHGWDLATALGRDRDLEPHIARAALPVVRDIYGTLPRTAGGSFAQARPVPEHAPALDRVAAFLGRDVPGGGRPA
;
A
#
# COMPACT_ATOMS: atom_id res chain seq x y z
N MET A 1 68.17 -16.57 -43.33
CA MET A 1 69.54 -16.01 -43.27
C MET A 1 69.42 -14.54 -42.91
N LYS A 2 69.76 -14.20 -41.66
CA LYS A 2 70.98 -13.45 -41.23
C LYS A 2 70.80 -11.94 -41.40
N GLY A 3 71.00 -11.07 -40.41
CA GLY A 3 71.56 -11.19 -39.06
C GLY A 3 70.98 -10.06 -38.18
N GLU A 4 70.67 -10.33 -36.92
CA GLU A 4 71.58 -10.32 -35.75
C GLU A 4 71.41 -9.05 -34.90
N SER A 5 70.65 -9.27 -33.83
CA SER A 5 70.56 -8.54 -32.56
C SER A 5 71.85 -7.80 -32.16
N LYS A 6 71.77 -6.46 -32.07
CA LYS A 6 72.76 -5.64 -31.37
C LYS A 6 72.16 -5.12 -30.07
N VAL A 7 72.21 -5.98 -29.07
CA VAL A 7 72.19 -5.62 -27.65
C VAL A 7 73.38 -4.71 -27.39
N GLU A 8 73.13 -3.42 -27.18
CA GLU A 8 74.14 -2.50 -26.67
C GLU A 8 74.29 -2.73 -25.15
N ARG A 9 74.96 -3.84 -24.83
CA ARG A 9 75.64 -4.07 -23.56
C ARG A 9 76.99 -3.38 -23.66
N MET A 10 77.15 -2.25 -22.96
CA MET A 10 78.47 -1.82 -22.55
C MET A 10 78.72 -2.41 -21.16
N ARG A 11 79.52 -3.48 -21.13
CA ARG A 11 80.11 -4.06 -19.92
C ARG A 11 81.22 -3.11 -19.46
N THR A 12 81.13 -2.66 -18.21
CA THR A 12 82.30 -2.28 -17.41
C THR A 12 82.29 -3.16 -16.17
N ASP A 13 83.44 -3.76 -15.92
CA ASP A 13 83.76 -4.66 -14.82
C ASP A 13 84.01 -3.85 -13.54
N ASP A 14 83.06 -3.92 -12.61
CA ASP A 14 83.16 -3.73 -11.15
C ASP A 14 81.81 -4.23 -10.59
N GLY A 15 81.66 -4.55 -9.31
CA GLY A 15 80.46 -5.11 -8.68
C GLY A 15 79.19 -4.22 -8.69
N SER A 16 79.02 -3.36 -9.68
CA SER A 16 78.00 -2.32 -9.79
C SER A 16 76.72 -2.81 -10.47
N ARG A 17 75.57 -2.58 -9.82
CA ARG A 17 74.23 -2.93 -10.35
C ARG A 17 73.98 -2.30 -11.73
N PRO A 18 73.27 -2.99 -12.66
CA PRO A 18 72.97 -2.43 -13.97
C PRO A 18 72.17 -1.13 -13.85
N THR A 19 72.58 -0.10 -14.61
CA THR A 19 71.88 1.18 -14.68
C THR A 19 71.31 1.43 -16.07
N TRP A 20 70.23 2.18 -16.17
CA TRP A 20 69.52 2.54 -17.40
C TRP A 20 69.49 4.04 -17.61
N SER A 21 69.44 4.46 -18.89
CA SER A 21 69.17 5.86 -19.25
C SER A 21 67.70 6.20 -18.99
N ILE A 22 67.41 7.49 -18.77
CA ILE A 22 66.03 7.95 -18.57
C ILE A 22 65.08 7.55 -19.72
N GLY A 23 65.58 7.45 -20.96
CA GLY A 23 64.80 6.99 -22.11
C GLY A 23 64.50 5.49 -22.07
N ALA A 24 65.43 4.67 -21.57
CA ALA A 24 65.20 3.24 -21.38
C ALA A 24 64.19 3.00 -20.23
N VAL A 25 64.32 3.73 -19.11
CA VAL A 25 63.36 3.68 -18.00
C VAL A 25 61.98 4.16 -18.42
N ALA A 26 61.89 5.23 -19.23
CA ALA A 26 60.62 5.72 -19.77
C ALA A 26 59.85 4.65 -20.55
N ARG A 27 60.56 3.88 -21.39
CA ARG A 27 59.94 2.76 -22.12
C ARG A 27 59.53 1.61 -21.19
N GLN A 28 60.34 1.31 -20.18
CA GLN A 28 60.08 0.20 -19.26
C GLN A 28 58.91 0.48 -18.30
N VAL A 29 58.82 1.71 -17.77
CA VAL A 29 57.74 2.12 -16.85
C VAL A 29 56.50 2.60 -17.62
N GLY A 30 56.63 2.90 -18.91
CA GLY A 30 55.55 3.45 -19.74
C GLY A 30 55.18 4.88 -19.38
N LEU A 31 56.13 5.69 -18.91
CA LEU A 31 55.95 7.10 -18.57
C LEU A 31 56.75 7.99 -19.55
N PRO A 32 56.22 9.14 -19.98
CA PRO A 32 56.99 10.09 -20.78
C PRO A 32 58.26 10.53 -20.05
N VAL A 33 59.38 10.70 -20.77
CA VAL A 33 60.66 11.18 -20.20
C VAL A 33 60.49 12.47 -19.39
N LYS A 34 59.61 13.39 -19.85
CA LYS A 34 59.30 14.64 -19.13
C LYS A 34 58.69 14.41 -17.74
N VAL A 35 57.87 13.37 -17.58
CA VAL A 35 57.22 13.01 -16.31
C VAL A 35 58.26 12.44 -15.35
N ILE A 36 59.14 11.56 -15.83
CA ILE A 36 60.22 11.00 -15.00
C ILE A 36 61.20 12.09 -14.57
N ARG A 37 61.54 13.05 -15.45
CA ARG A 37 62.35 14.22 -15.07
C ARG A 37 61.68 14.99 -13.95
N HIS A 38 60.41 15.34 -14.14
CA HIS A 38 59.63 16.10 -13.18
C HIS A 38 59.50 15.40 -11.81
N TRP A 39 59.23 14.10 -11.80
CA TRP A 39 59.14 13.31 -10.58
C TRP A 39 60.48 13.19 -9.87
N SER A 40 61.56 13.08 -10.64
CA SER A 40 62.91 13.08 -10.12
C SER A 40 63.29 14.44 -9.52
N ASP A 41 62.88 15.55 -10.15
CA ASP A 41 63.09 16.91 -9.62
C ASP A 41 62.31 17.16 -8.33
N ARG A 42 61.14 16.54 -8.18
CA ARG A 42 60.32 16.60 -6.96
C ARG A 42 60.73 15.58 -5.88
N GLY A 43 61.78 14.79 -6.13
CA GLY A 43 62.32 13.83 -5.17
C GLY A 43 61.50 12.53 -5.04
N VAL A 44 60.57 12.25 -5.96
CA VAL A 44 59.84 10.98 -5.99
C VAL A 44 60.77 9.82 -6.38
N VAL A 45 61.80 10.08 -7.20
CA VAL A 45 62.84 9.10 -7.53
C VAL A 45 64.21 9.79 -7.70
N ALA A 46 65.24 9.28 -7.03
CA ALA A 46 66.60 9.80 -7.16
C ALA A 46 67.35 9.06 -8.28
N PRO A 47 68.11 9.76 -9.15
CA PRO A 47 69.06 9.10 -10.05
C PRO A 47 70.27 8.59 -9.25
N VAL A 48 70.76 7.41 -9.61
CA VAL A 48 71.94 6.79 -8.95
C VAL A 48 73.25 7.44 -9.39
N GLY A 49 73.23 8.14 -10.53
CA GLY A 49 74.37 8.92 -11.00
C GLY A 49 74.06 9.65 -12.29
N ARG A 50 75.08 10.30 -12.84
CA ARG A 50 75.02 10.94 -14.16
C ARG A 50 76.17 10.44 -15.03
N THR A 51 75.92 10.34 -16.33
CA THR A 51 76.98 10.09 -17.33
C THR A 51 77.93 11.30 -17.42
N ALA A 52 79.11 11.13 -18.03
CA ALA A 52 80.05 12.23 -18.30
C ALA A 52 79.43 13.40 -19.09
N GLY A 53 78.41 13.13 -19.93
CA GLY A 53 77.61 14.14 -20.63
C GLY A 53 76.42 14.71 -19.83
N GLY A 54 76.34 14.46 -18.52
CA GLY A 54 75.33 15.03 -17.62
C GLY A 54 73.97 14.31 -17.55
N TYR A 55 73.73 13.25 -18.35
CA TYR A 55 72.45 12.52 -18.37
C TYR A 55 72.24 11.64 -17.13
N ARG A 56 71.02 11.68 -16.56
CA ARG A 56 70.60 10.87 -15.39
C ARG A 56 70.60 9.36 -15.68
N ARG A 57 71.09 8.58 -14.72
CA ARG A 57 71.09 7.11 -14.70
C ARG A 57 70.30 6.59 -13.52
N TYR A 58 69.52 5.53 -13.74
CA TYR A 58 68.64 4.92 -12.75
C TYR A 58 68.94 3.42 -12.65
N ASP A 59 68.88 2.86 -11.46
CA ASP A 59 69.04 1.43 -11.21
C ASP A 59 67.68 0.72 -11.14
N THR A 60 67.69 -0.58 -10.80
CA THR A 60 66.47 -1.40 -10.72
C THR A 60 65.53 -0.92 -9.62
N SER A 61 66.06 -0.40 -8.52
CA SER A 61 65.25 0.11 -7.40
C SER A 61 64.47 1.36 -7.79
N ALA A 62 65.09 2.27 -8.56
CA ALA A 62 64.43 3.43 -9.13
C ALA A 62 63.31 3.06 -10.11
N VAL A 63 63.49 1.99 -10.91
CA VAL A 63 62.44 1.48 -11.82
C VAL A 63 61.25 0.95 -11.03
N ALA A 64 61.47 0.10 -10.02
CA ALA A 64 60.40 -0.42 -9.15
C ALA A 64 59.65 0.71 -8.42
N ARG A 65 60.38 1.70 -7.90
CA ARG A 65 59.82 2.89 -7.26
C ARG A 65 58.97 3.72 -8.21
N LEU A 66 59.38 3.86 -9.48
CA LEU A 66 58.61 4.56 -10.50
C LEU A 66 57.33 3.82 -10.91
N HIS A 67 57.34 2.48 -10.97
CA HIS A 67 56.12 1.69 -11.17
C HIS A 67 55.13 1.90 -10.02
N LEU A 68 55.59 1.83 -8.77
CA LEU A 68 54.74 2.04 -7.61
C LEU A 68 54.20 3.48 -7.53
N ALA A 69 55.04 4.50 -7.79
CA ALA A 69 54.62 5.90 -7.86
C ALA A 69 53.54 6.13 -8.92
N ARG A 70 53.62 5.43 -10.06
CA ARG A 70 52.60 5.47 -11.10
C ARG A 70 51.29 4.87 -10.63
N THR A 71 51.30 3.67 -10.06
CA THR A 71 50.09 3.03 -9.53
C THR A 71 49.37 3.92 -8.53
N LEU A 72 50.11 4.55 -7.62
CA LEU A 72 49.54 5.45 -6.61
C LEU A 72 49.00 6.75 -7.21
N ARG A 73 49.63 7.25 -8.27
CA ARG A 73 49.13 8.41 -9.01
C ARG A 73 47.83 8.11 -9.75
N ASP A 74 47.73 6.91 -10.33
CA ASP A 74 46.53 6.42 -11.01
C ASP A 74 45.37 6.20 -10.01
N LEU A 75 45.69 5.90 -8.75
CA LEU A 75 44.74 5.84 -7.62
C LEU A 75 44.37 7.22 -7.03
N GLY A 76 44.88 8.32 -7.59
CA GLY A 76 44.48 9.69 -7.22
C GLY A 76 45.39 10.41 -6.24
N LEU A 77 46.47 9.78 -5.74
CA LEU A 77 47.35 10.42 -4.75
C LEU A 77 48.18 11.56 -5.35
N GLY A 78 48.43 12.59 -4.53
CA GLY A 78 49.33 13.70 -4.81
C GLY A 78 50.81 13.28 -4.83
N LEU A 79 51.66 13.97 -5.61
CA LEU A 79 53.10 13.64 -5.68
C LEU A 79 53.82 13.79 -4.32
N GLY A 80 53.34 14.67 -3.43
CA GLY A 80 53.87 14.82 -2.07
C GLY A 80 53.55 13.62 -1.16
N GLU A 81 52.32 13.12 -1.23
CA GLU A 81 51.87 11.92 -0.50
C GLU A 81 52.58 10.67 -1.00
N ILE A 82 52.70 10.53 -2.33
CA ILE A 82 53.45 9.45 -2.97
C ILE A 82 54.90 9.45 -2.48
N ARG A 83 55.56 10.61 -2.46
CA ARG A 83 56.94 10.70 -1.94
C ARG A 83 57.01 10.28 -0.48
N ALA A 84 56.14 10.81 0.39
CA ALA A 84 56.13 10.50 1.81
C ALA A 84 55.89 9.00 2.08
N ALA A 85 54.99 8.36 1.32
CA ALA A 85 54.70 6.94 1.42
C ALA A 85 55.87 6.07 0.95
N LEU A 86 56.51 6.45 -0.15
CA LEU A 86 57.67 5.73 -0.70
C LEU A 86 58.94 5.90 0.15
N ASP A 87 59.08 7.00 0.89
CA ASP A 87 60.25 7.27 1.76
C ASP A 87 60.17 6.52 3.10
N ARG A 88 58.97 6.15 3.56
CA ARG A 88 58.76 5.54 4.89
C ARG A 88 58.74 4.00 4.92
N GLY A 89 58.79 3.31 3.78
CA GLY A 89 58.80 1.84 3.68
C GLY A 89 57.47 1.16 4.08
N ASP A 90 56.89 1.58 5.20
CA ASP A 90 55.79 0.92 5.90
C ASP A 90 54.50 1.76 5.89
N GLY A 91 54.60 3.07 5.61
CA GLY A 91 53.48 4.03 5.66
C GLY A 91 52.57 4.04 4.44
N LEU A 92 52.78 3.17 3.45
CA LEU A 92 51.97 3.15 2.24
C LEU A 92 50.53 2.70 2.49
N ALA A 93 50.36 1.64 3.29
CA ALA A 93 49.03 1.13 3.65
C ALA A 93 48.24 2.14 4.47
N GLU A 94 48.91 2.86 5.37
CA GLU A 94 48.29 3.90 6.22
C GLU A 94 47.84 5.12 5.40
N VAL A 95 48.68 5.61 4.48
CA VAL A 95 48.31 6.72 3.57
C VAL A 95 47.17 6.31 2.62
N ALA A 96 47.21 5.08 2.10
CA ALA A 96 46.15 4.56 1.24
C ALA A 96 44.81 4.40 2.00
N ALA A 97 44.84 3.90 3.24
CA ALA A 97 43.67 3.77 4.10
C ALA A 97 43.06 5.15 4.43
N ALA A 98 43.88 6.11 4.86
CA ALA A 98 43.41 7.47 5.16
C ALA A 98 42.79 8.16 3.93
N HIS A 99 43.33 7.92 2.73
CA HIS A 99 42.77 8.46 1.49
C HIS A 99 41.47 7.75 1.08
N ALA A 100 41.38 6.43 1.26
CA ALA A 100 40.17 5.66 1.03
C ALA A 100 39.02 6.13 1.95
N ASP A 101 39.28 6.36 3.24
CA ASP A 101 38.31 6.87 4.20
C ASP A 101 37.81 8.29 3.85
N ALA A 102 38.71 9.15 3.36
CA ALA A 102 38.36 10.49 2.90
C ALA A 102 37.45 10.45 1.66
N LEU A 103 37.77 9.60 0.67
CA LEU A 103 36.95 9.41 -0.53
C LEU A 103 35.58 8.82 -0.19
N GLU A 104 35.53 7.86 0.71
CA GLU A 104 34.28 7.26 1.19
C GLU A 104 33.38 8.32 1.86
N THR A 105 33.98 9.21 2.65
CA THR A 105 33.27 10.35 3.25
C THR A 105 32.71 11.30 2.18
N GLN A 106 33.44 11.53 1.09
CA GLN A 106 32.99 12.36 -0.02
C GLN A 106 31.85 11.71 -0.81
N ILE A 107 31.93 10.39 -1.06
CA ILE A 107 30.87 9.61 -1.72
C ILE A 107 29.56 9.68 -0.92
N ARG A 108 29.62 9.50 0.40
CA ARG A 108 28.44 9.64 1.28
C ARG A 108 27.78 11.01 1.13
N ARG A 109 28.56 12.09 1.16
CA ARG A 109 28.05 13.47 1.00
C ARG A 109 27.40 13.70 -0.37
N LEU A 110 27.99 13.14 -1.43
CA LEU A 110 27.46 13.29 -2.79
C LEU A 110 26.15 12.51 -2.98
N ARG A 111 26.05 11.28 -2.46
CA ARG A 111 24.80 10.50 -2.49
C ARG A 111 23.67 11.16 -1.73
N ALA A 112 23.94 11.70 -0.54
CA ALA A 112 22.94 12.45 0.23
C ALA A 112 22.40 13.66 -0.55
N ARG A 113 23.27 14.44 -1.19
CA ARG A 113 22.86 15.56 -2.06
C ARG A 113 22.02 15.09 -3.25
N GLN A 114 22.37 13.95 -3.85
CA GLN A 114 21.64 13.39 -4.98
C GLN A 114 20.23 12.92 -4.57
N ALA A 115 20.08 12.25 -3.42
CA ALA A 115 18.79 11.84 -2.90
C ALA A 115 17.87 13.05 -2.69
N VAL A 116 18.37 14.08 -1.99
CA VAL A 116 17.63 15.34 -1.78
C VAL A 116 17.16 15.94 -3.11
N LEU A 117 18.04 16.04 -4.11
CA LEU A 117 17.68 16.61 -5.41
C LEU A 117 16.65 15.78 -6.19
N ARG A 118 16.68 14.44 -6.08
CA ARG A 118 15.70 13.53 -6.71
C ARG A 118 14.32 13.64 -6.07
N THR A 119 14.24 13.86 -4.76
CA THR A 119 12.97 14.01 -4.05
C THR A 119 12.34 15.39 -4.32
N VAL A 120 13.15 16.44 -4.45
CA VAL A 120 12.70 17.82 -4.80
C VAL A 120 12.00 17.88 -6.16
N THR A 121 12.34 17.01 -7.10
CA THR A 121 11.60 16.91 -8.38
C THR A 121 10.17 16.38 -8.24
N ARG A 122 9.77 15.83 -7.08
CA ARG A 122 8.47 15.18 -6.92
C ARG A 122 7.48 15.96 -6.06
N ARG A 123 7.89 16.71 -5.03
CA ARG A 123 6.99 17.57 -4.23
C ARG A 123 7.72 18.70 -3.47
N THR A 124 6.95 19.75 -3.19
CA THR A 124 6.98 20.69 -2.03
C THR A 124 7.59 22.10 -2.14
N THR A 125 7.12 22.95 -1.21
CA THR A 125 7.33 24.39 -1.00
C THR A 125 8.63 24.71 -0.26
N ALA A 126 8.99 26.00 -0.12
CA ALA A 126 10.26 26.44 0.49
C ALA A 126 10.46 26.02 1.97
N GLU A 127 9.40 25.94 2.78
CA GLU A 127 9.47 25.45 4.16
C GLU A 127 9.65 23.93 4.25
N GLY A 128 9.03 23.18 3.31
CA GLY A 128 9.26 21.75 3.14
C GLY A 128 10.73 21.48 2.79
N LEU A 129 11.28 22.23 1.83
CA LEU A 129 12.68 22.14 1.43
C LEU A 129 13.66 22.41 2.59
N ALA A 130 13.39 23.43 3.42
CA ALA A 130 14.24 23.75 4.57
C ALA A 130 14.20 22.65 5.65
N ARG A 131 13.05 22.03 5.87
CA ARG A 131 12.88 20.88 6.77
C ARG A 131 13.56 19.63 6.22
N MET A 132 13.31 19.29 4.96
CA MET A 132 13.94 18.14 4.27
C MET A 132 15.46 18.25 4.25
N THR A 133 16.00 19.46 3.99
CA THR A 133 17.44 19.70 4.03
C THR A 133 17.99 19.44 5.43
N ARG A 134 17.28 19.85 6.49
CA ARG A 134 17.70 19.59 7.88
C ARG A 134 17.70 18.10 8.19
N THR A 135 16.61 17.39 7.84
CA THR A 135 16.42 15.96 8.08
C THR A 135 17.43 15.08 7.33
N ALA A 136 17.78 15.45 6.09
CA ALA A 136 18.77 14.74 5.28
C ALA A 136 20.22 14.83 5.80
N HIS A 137 20.54 15.87 6.58
CA HIS A 137 21.88 16.08 7.15
C HIS A 137 22.03 15.57 8.59
N MET A 138 20.98 15.02 9.20
CA MET A 138 21.03 14.50 10.57
C MET A 138 22.02 13.33 10.71
N SER A 139 22.82 13.34 11.77
CA SER A 139 23.66 12.20 12.16
C SER A 139 22.81 11.04 12.70
N PRO A 140 23.31 9.78 12.72
CA PRO A 140 22.60 8.64 13.31
C PRO A 140 22.06 8.94 14.73
N ASP A 141 22.88 9.58 15.58
CA ASP A 141 22.49 9.96 16.95
C ASP A 141 21.38 11.02 17.00
N GLU A 142 21.33 11.93 16.03
CA GLU A 142 20.25 12.94 15.93
C GLU A 142 18.94 12.31 15.50
N ARG A 143 18.99 11.33 14.58
CA ARG A 143 17.82 10.58 14.12
C ARG A 143 17.24 9.72 15.23
N HIS A 144 18.10 8.99 15.93
CA HIS A 144 17.72 8.17 17.08
C HIS A 144 17.06 9.02 18.17
N ARG A 145 17.63 10.20 18.50
CA ARG A 145 17.05 11.15 19.45
C ARG A 145 15.69 11.71 19.00
N LEU A 146 15.47 11.95 17.70
CA LEU A 146 14.19 12.44 17.20
C LEU A 146 13.07 11.43 17.43
N VAL A 147 13.27 10.16 17.06
CA VAL A 147 12.27 9.09 17.25
C VAL A 147 12.03 8.82 18.73
N HIS A 148 13.09 8.68 19.52
CA HIS A 148 12.98 8.46 20.97
C HIS A 148 12.33 9.64 21.69
N GLY A 149 12.66 10.87 21.29
CA GLY A 149 12.07 12.10 21.82
C GLY A 149 10.58 12.17 21.51
N PHE A 150 10.20 11.95 20.24
CA PHE A 150 8.81 11.90 19.81
C PHE A 150 7.99 10.87 20.62
N LEU A 151 8.49 9.63 20.76
CA LEU A 151 7.78 8.60 21.54
C LEU A 151 7.71 8.96 23.02
N THR A 152 8.77 9.54 23.59
CA THR A 152 8.77 9.93 25.01
C THR A 152 7.77 11.05 25.29
N GLU A 153 7.74 12.07 24.44
CA GLU A 153 6.77 13.17 24.54
C GLU A 153 5.34 12.69 24.33
N THR A 154 5.12 11.88 23.29
CA THR A 154 3.77 11.40 22.92
C THR A 154 3.19 10.48 23.99
N LEU A 155 3.96 9.50 24.46
CA LEU A 155 3.51 8.51 25.44
C LEU A 155 3.46 9.08 26.85
N GLY A 156 4.31 10.05 27.18
CA GLY A 156 4.31 10.75 28.46
C GLY A 156 4.32 9.80 29.66
N ASP A 157 3.24 9.87 30.44
CA ASP A 157 2.97 9.16 31.69
C ASP A 157 2.29 7.78 31.52
N LEU A 158 2.02 7.35 30.28
CA LEU A 158 1.37 6.06 30.01
C LEU A 158 2.31 4.88 30.31
N ASP A 159 1.82 3.90 31.07
CA ASP A 159 2.53 2.64 31.34
C ASP A 159 2.36 1.65 30.19
N VAL A 160 3.14 1.85 29.12
CA VAL A 160 3.09 1.04 27.88
C VAL A 160 4.48 0.59 27.38
N PRO A 161 5.30 -0.09 28.20
CA PRO A 161 6.70 -0.41 27.88
C PRO A 161 6.85 -1.28 26.62
N HIS A 162 6.02 -2.30 26.43
CA HIS A 162 6.07 -3.14 25.22
C HIS A 162 5.57 -2.45 23.95
N PHE A 163 4.62 -1.51 24.04
CA PHE A 163 4.21 -0.71 22.88
C PHE A 163 5.37 0.18 22.42
N ARG A 164 6.05 0.81 23.39
CA ARG A 164 7.26 1.60 23.16
C ARG A 164 8.38 0.72 22.58
N GLU A 165 8.69 -0.41 23.21
CA GLU A 165 9.73 -1.33 22.74
C GLU A 165 9.39 -1.94 21.38
N GLY A 166 8.12 -2.25 21.11
CA GLY A 166 7.66 -2.69 19.81
C GLY A 166 8.00 -1.67 18.72
N LEU A 167 7.62 -0.40 18.93
CA LEU A 167 7.91 0.69 17.99
C LEU A 167 9.42 0.94 17.85
N LEU A 168 10.20 0.83 18.93
CA LEU A 168 11.65 0.99 18.86
C LEU A 168 12.33 -0.20 18.16
N SER A 169 11.86 -1.41 18.42
CA SER A 169 12.31 -2.64 17.75
C SER A 169 11.94 -2.65 16.28
N ALA A 170 10.98 -1.82 15.85
CA ALA A 170 10.56 -1.66 14.46
C ALA A 170 11.73 -1.23 13.56
N GLY A 171 12.73 -0.53 14.12
CA GLY A 171 13.98 -0.17 13.43
C GLY A 171 14.18 1.34 13.37
N ALA A 172 14.73 1.94 14.43
CA ALA A 172 15.10 3.35 14.43
C ALA A 172 16.55 3.61 13.94
N ASP A 173 17.36 2.55 13.79
CA ASP A 173 18.78 2.68 13.47
C ASP A 173 19.02 2.58 11.96
N LEU A 174 19.26 3.73 11.35
CA LEU A 174 19.69 3.84 9.97
C LEU A 174 21.13 3.31 9.83
N PRO A 175 21.41 2.39 8.87
CA PRO A 175 22.78 1.99 8.60
C PRO A 175 23.62 3.19 8.13
N ASP A 176 24.95 3.14 8.36
CA ASP A 176 25.90 4.19 7.96
C ASP A 176 25.83 4.56 6.46
N ARG A 177 25.28 3.66 5.65
CA ARG A 177 24.97 3.86 4.23
C ARG A 177 23.52 3.44 3.95
N PRO A 178 22.54 4.36 4.03
CA PRO A 178 21.17 4.06 3.68
C PRO A 178 20.99 3.77 2.19
N SER A 179 20.03 2.91 1.86
CA SER A 179 19.49 2.78 0.50
C SER A 179 18.67 4.02 0.11
N ASP A 180 18.37 4.17 -1.19
CA ASP A 180 17.49 5.24 -1.67
C ASP A 180 16.10 5.15 -1.00
N GLU A 181 15.57 3.93 -0.82
CA GLU A 181 14.30 3.67 -0.14
C GLU A 181 14.33 4.06 1.36
N GLN A 182 15.42 3.74 2.07
CA GLN A 182 15.60 4.15 3.47
C GLN A 182 15.73 5.67 3.61
N ALA A 183 16.37 6.34 2.65
CA ALA A 183 16.49 7.79 2.65
C ALA A 183 15.14 8.47 2.41
N GLU A 184 14.32 7.95 1.49
CA GLU A 184 12.95 8.41 1.25
C GLU A 184 12.05 8.17 2.47
N ALA A 185 12.11 6.97 3.06
CA ALA A 185 11.35 6.64 4.27
C ALA A 185 11.69 7.57 5.45
N TRP A 186 12.96 7.96 5.60
CA TRP A 186 13.39 8.90 6.66
C TRP A 186 12.82 10.31 6.45
N LEU A 187 12.76 10.78 5.20
CA LEU A 187 12.17 12.09 4.89
C LEU A 187 10.69 12.12 5.22
N GLU A 188 9.95 11.09 4.80
CA GLU A 188 8.53 10.96 5.10
C GLU A 188 8.25 10.85 6.60
N LEU A 189 9.08 10.08 7.33
CA LEU A 189 8.97 9.95 8.78
C LEU A 189 9.13 11.32 9.47
N GLY A 190 10.09 12.13 9.02
CA GLY A 190 10.29 13.47 9.54
C GLY A 190 9.11 14.42 9.29
N GLU A 191 8.43 14.28 8.15
CA GLU A 191 7.20 15.02 7.84
C GLU A 191 6.04 14.60 8.74
N LEU A 192 5.81 13.29 8.90
CA LEU A 192 4.74 12.74 9.74
C LEU A 192 4.90 13.13 11.21
N VAL A 193 6.12 13.09 11.75
CA VAL A 193 6.40 13.50 13.13
C VAL A 193 6.14 15.01 13.30
N ALA A 194 6.44 15.82 12.30
CA ALA A 194 6.28 17.28 12.36
C ALA A 194 4.82 17.75 12.23
N ASP A 195 3.96 16.99 11.55
CA ASP A 195 2.55 17.36 11.31
C ASP A 195 1.67 17.24 12.57
N GLY A 196 2.16 16.56 13.61
CA GLY A 196 1.49 16.44 14.91
C GLY A 196 0.23 15.55 14.92
N GLU A 197 -0.31 15.19 13.75
CA GLU A 197 -1.36 14.16 13.63
C GLU A 197 -0.87 12.80 14.11
N LEU A 198 0.34 12.41 13.72
CA LEU A 198 0.95 11.15 14.15
C LEU A 198 1.03 11.06 15.67
N GLY A 199 1.46 12.12 16.37
CA GLY A 199 1.52 12.15 17.83
C GLY A 199 0.15 11.92 18.47
N ARG A 200 -0.89 12.60 17.97
CA ARG A 200 -2.27 12.39 18.43
C ARG A 200 -2.74 10.96 18.19
N ALA A 201 -2.44 10.37 17.04
CA ALA A 201 -2.81 9.01 16.69
C ALA A 201 -2.08 7.97 17.57
N VAL A 202 -0.76 8.06 17.67
CA VAL A 202 0.07 7.18 18.53
C VAL A 202 -0.39 7.24 19.99
N ARG A 203 -0.74 8.44 20.50
CA ARG A 203 -1.27 8.56 21.87
C ARG A 203 -2.63 7.87 22.05
N ARG A 204 -3.57 7.98 21.09
CA ARG A 204 -4.85 7.26 21.16
C ARG A 204 -4.65 5.74 21.21
N VAL A 205 -3.76 5.21 20.36
CA VAL A 205 -3.43 3.77 20.36
C VAL A 205 -2.81 3.36 21.69
N ALA A 206 -1.86 4.15 22.20
CA ALA A 206 -1.21 3.88 23.49
C ALA A 206 -2.18 3.93 24.68
N GLU A 207 -3.10 4.89 24.72
CA GLU A 207 -4.15 4.99 25.75
C GLU A 207 -5.12 3.81 25.68
N TYR A 208 -5.40 3.31 24.48
CA TYR A 208 -6.16 2.08 24.33
C TYR A 208 -5.38 0.88 24.88
N SER A 209 -4.10 0.73 24.51
CA SER A 209 -3.22 -0.32 25.02
C SER A 209 -3.08 -0.26 26.54
N ALA A 210 -2.87 0.91 27.15
CA ALA A 210 -2.75 1.06 28.60
C ALA A 210 -4.02 0.59 29.36
N ARG A 211 -5.19 0.78 28.75
CA ARG A 211 -6.49 0.39 29.36
C ARG A 211 -6.85 -1.08 29.18
N HIS A 212 -6.32 -1.74 28.14
CA HIS A 212 -6.82 -3.06 27.70
C HIS A 212 -5.74 -4.12 27.49
N ALA A 213 -4.46 -3.75 27.41
CA ALA A 213 -3.38 -4.71 27.45
C ALA A 213 -3.31 -5.25 28.89
N ARG A 214 -3.21 -6.58 29.01
CA ARG A 214 -2.67 -7.21 30.23
C ARG A 214 -1.38 -6.49 30.58
N GLY A 215 -1.00 -6.43 31.86
CA GLY A 215 0.39 -6.15 32.22
C GLY A 215 1.29 -7.05 31.37
N ALA A 216 1.88 -6.49 30.31
CA ALA A 216 2.43 -7.24 29.18
C ALA A 216 3.82 -7.75 29.53
N GLN A 217 3.91 -8.59 30.56
CA GLN A 217 5.16 -9.09 31.11
C GLN A 217 5.61 -10.43 30.50
N ASP A 218 4.91 -10.96 29.48
CA ASP A 218 5.18 -12.29 28.93
C ASP A 218 5.36 -12.28 27.39
N PRO A 219 6.56 -12.59 26.87
CA PRO A 219 6.83 -12.78 25.44
C PRO A 219 5.91 -13.79 24.74
N ALA A 220 5.36 -14.77 25.46
CA ALA A 220 4.38 -15.71 24.91
C ALA A 220 3.07 -15.01 24.47
N MET A 221 2.67 -13.93 25.15
CA MET A 221 1.47 -13.15 24.82
C MET A 221 1.63 -12.35 23.52
N ALA A 222 2.85 -11.88 23.22
CA ALA A 222 3.14 -11.18 21.96
C ALA A 222 3.07 -12.14 20.77
N GLU A 223 3.53 -13.38 20.94
CA GLU A 223 3.38 -14.43 19.93
C GLU A 223 1.91 -14.83 19.74
N GLU A 224 1.15 -14.95 20.83
CA GLU A 224 -0.29 -15.23 20.79
C GLU A 224 -1.06 -14.14 20.02
N MET A 225 -0.72 -12.85 20.24
CA MET A 225 -1.33 -11.73 19.52
C MET A 225 -0.99 -11.72 18.02
N ARG A 226 0.26 -12.07 17.66
CA ARG A 226 0.66 -12.26 16.26
C ARG A 226 -0.14 -13.38 15.61
N ALA A 227 -0.17 -14.56 16.24
CA ALA A 227 -0.90 -15.71 15.72
C ALA A 227 -2.40 -15.42 15.57
N LEU A 228 -2.99 -14.67 16.50
CA LEU A 228 -4.37 -14.20 16.40
C LEU A 228 -4.57 -13.27 15.20
N THR A 229 -3.63 -12.35 14.98
CA THR A 229 -3.65 -11.42 13.84
C THR A 229 -3.58 -12.16 12.50
N ASP A 230 -2.65 -13.10 12.36
CA ASP A 230 -2.51 -13.94 11.17
C ASP A 230 -3.77 -14.80 10.94
N THR A 231 -4.38 -15.28 12.03
CA THR A 231 -5.61 -16.10 11.95
C THR A 231 -6.79 -15.30 11.41
N TRP A 232 -7.08 -14.12 11.96
CA TRP A 232 -8.25 -13.36 11.51
C TRP A 232 -8.04 -12.76 10.12
N THR A 233 -6.84 -12.27 9.81
CA THR A 233 -6.52 -11.73 8.47
C THR A 233 -6.65 -12.81 7.39
N GLY A 234 -6.17 -14.02 7.64
CA GLY A 234 -6.32 -15.15 6.71
C GLY A 234 -7.78 -15.56 6.47
N ARG A 235 -8.63 -15.52 7.50
CA ARG A 235 -10.08 -15.79 7.37
C ARG A 235 -10.78 -14.70 6.54
N VAL A 236 -10.52 -13.44 6.86
CA VAL A 236 -11.09 -12.30 6.13
C VAL A 236 -10.64 -12.30 4.67
N SER A 237 -9.35 -12.51 4.41
CA SER A 237 -8.80 -12.63 3.05
C SER A 237 -9.49 -13.74 2.23
N THR A 238 -9.88 -14.84 2.89
CA THR A 238 -10.60 -15.93 2.23
C THR A 238 -12.05 -15.55 1.92
N ALA A 239 -12.74 -14.89 2.84
CA ALA A 239 -14.08 -14.37 2.62
C ALA A 239 -14.13 -13.33 1.49
N MET A 240 -13.16 -12.40 1.46
CA MET A 240 -13.03 -11.40 0.40
C MET A 240 -12.81 -12.04 -0.97
N ARG A 241 -11.91 -13.04 -1.08
CA ARG A 241 -11.71 -13.79 -2.33
C ARG A 241 -12.93 -14.59 -2.77
N ALA A 242 -13.75 -15.02 -1.82
CA ALA A 242 -15.02 -15.69 -2.10
C ALA A 242 -16.14 -14.70 -2.48
N GLY A 243 -15.88 -13.39 -2.48
CA GLY A 243 -16.86 -12.36 -2.80
C GLY A 243 -17.86 -12.07 -1.68
N THR A 244 -17.58 -12.49 -0.44
CA THR A 244 -18.47 -12.20 0.70
C THR A 244 -18.42 -10.71 1.03
N ALA A 245 -19.53 -10.02 0.79
CA ALA A 245 -19.69 -8.62 1.19
C ALA A 245 -19.63 -8.50 2.72
N ALA A 246 -18.83 -7.55 3.23
CA ALA A 246 -18.61 -7.36 4.66
C ALA A 246 -19.91 -7.09 5.41
N ASP A 247 -20.81 -6.32 4.79
CA ASP A 247 -22.10 -5.96 5.33
C ASP A 247 -23.22 -6.91 4.88
N SER A 248 -22.92 -8.19 4.65
CA SER A 248 -23.92 -9.24 4.42
C SER A 248 -24.16 -10.11 5.67
N PRO A 249 -25.29 -10.84 5.75
CA PRO A 249 -25.48 -11.91 6.72
C PRO A 249 -24.44 -13.04 6.55
N ALA A 250 -23.97 -13.28 5.33
CA ALA A 250 -22.93 -14.29 5.05
C ALA A 250 -21.56 -13.94 5.65
N ALA A 251 -21.33 -12.69 6.08
CA ALA A 251 -20.16 -12.32 6.84
C ALA A 251 -20.26 -12.74 8.33
N ASP A 252 -21.46 -13.03 8.84
CA ASP A 252 -21.69 -13.36 10.25
C ASP A 252 -20.91 -14.61 10.72
N PRO A 253 -20.90 -15.74 9.97
CA PRO A 253 -20.08 -16.88 10.34
C PRO A 253 -18.58 -16.57 10.39
N VAL A 254 -18.09 -15.70 9.50
CA VAL A 254 -16.68 -15.25 9.49
C VAL A 254 -16.37 -14.44 10.75
N VAL A 255 -17.28 -13.54 11.14
CA VAL A 255 -17.16 -12.76 12.39
C VAL A 255 -17.18 -13.69 13.60
N ALA A 256 -18.13 -14.63 13.67
CA ALA A 256 -18.25 -15.58 14.78
C ALA A 256 -16.96 -16.40 14.96
N ASP A 257 -16.38 -16.84 13.85
CA ASP A 257 -15.12 -17.56 13.77
C ASP A 257 -13.93 -16.75 14.30
N VAL A 258 -13.84 -15.47 13.92
CA VAL A 258 -12.81 -14.55 14.41
C VAL A 258 -12.99 -14.27 15.90
N VAL A 259 -14.24 -14.05 16.35
CA VAL A 259 -14.55 -13.84 17.77
C VAL A 259 -14.20 -15.08 18.59
N ALA A 260 -14.49 -16.27 18.09
CA ALA A 260 -14.14 -17.54 18.74
C ALA A 260 -12.62 -17.70 18.91
N ALA A 261 -11.81 -17.28 17.94
CA ALA A 261 -10.35 -17.26 18.04
C ALA A 261 -9.85 -16.16 19.01
N TRP A 262 -10.56 -15.03 19.10
CA TRP A 262 -10.18 -13.89 19.93
C TRP A 262 -10.55 -14.06 21.41
N LEU A 263 -11.69 -14.67 21.74
CA LEU A 263 -12.20 -14.81 23.11
C LEU A 263 -11.22 -15.45 24.11
N PRO A 264 -10.48 -16.53 23.79
CA PRO A 264 -9.51 -17.12 24.71
C PRO A 264 -8.45 -16.12 25.21
N SER A 265 -8.07 -15.16 24.35
CA SER A 265 -7.11 -14.10 24.71
C SER A 265 -7.68 -13.11 25.75
N ARG A 266 -9.00 -13.10 25.99
CA ARG A 266 -9.69 -12.20 26.94
C ARG A 266 -10.00 -12.82 28.30
N SER A 267 -9.87 -14.15 28.43
CA SER A 267 -10.21 -14.93 29.63
C SER A 267 -9.69 -14.38 30.97
N ASN A 268 -8.52 -13.71 30.97
CA ASN A 268 -7.91 -13.14 32.18
C ASN A 268 -8.12 -11.63 32.38
N THR A 269 -8.72 -10.93 31.41
CA THR A 269 -8.96 -9.47 31.43
C THR A 269 -10.43 -9.12 31.55
N ASP A 270 -11.30 -9.98 31.05
CA ASP A 270 -12.75 -9.78 31.12
C ASP A 270 -13.44 -11.15 31.23
N ALA A 271 -13.56 -11.65 32.46
CA ALA A 271 -14.15 -12.96 32.75
C ALA A 271 -15.62 -13.06 32.33
N ALA A 272 -16.28 -11.94 31.99
CA ALA A 272 -17.64 -11.93 31.48
C ALA A 272 -17.73 -12.23 29.97
N LEU A 273 -16.62 -12.15 29.22
CA LEU A 273 -16.57 -12.46 27.80
C LEU A 273 -16.26 -13.95 27.59
N THR A 274 -17.29 -14.79 27.66
CA THR A 274 -17.15 -16.26 27.55
C THR A 274 -17.73 -16.85 26.26
N SER A 275 -18.53 -16.08 25.52
CA SER A 275 -19.17 -16.51 24.28
C SER A 275 -19.28 -15.37 23.28
N ASP A 276 -19.52 -15.71 22.01
CA ASP A 276 -19.90 -14.72 21.00
C ASP A 276 -21.27 -14.09 21.36
N GLY A 277 -21.40 -12.79 21.13
CA GLY A 277 -22.53 -11.97 21.54
C GLY A 277 -22.25 -10.48 21.35
N ALA A 278 -23.27 -9.64 21.57
CA ALA A 278 -23.19 -8.20 21.28
C ALA A 278 -22.00 -7.51 21.98
N THR A 279 -21.79 -7.82 23.26
CA THR A 279 -20.70 -7.26 24.04
C THR A 279 -19.34 -7.71 23.52
N ALA A 280 -19.17 -8.99 23.17
CA ALA A 280 -17.90 -9.51 22.65
C ALA A 280 -17.55 -8.86 21.31
N ARG A 281 -18.51 -8.75 20.40
CA ARG A 281 -18.33 -8.12 19.08
C ARG A 281 -18.05 -6.63 19.18
N ALA A 282 -18.76 -5.90 20.06
CA ALA A 282 -18.48 -4.49 20.31
C ALA A 282 -17.06 -4.28 20.85
N ARG A 283 -16.60 -5.13 21.77
CA ARG A 283 -15.24 -5.06 22.31
C ARG A 283 -14.16 -5.33 21.25
N LEU A 284 -14.38 -6.32 20.40
CA LEU A 284 -13.48 -6.60 19.27
C LEU A 284 -13.47 -5.43 18.28
N LEU A 285 -14.63 -4.85 17.97
CA LEU A 285 -14.75 -3.68 17.10
C LEU A 285 -13.98 -2.48 17.66
N ASP A 286 -14.11 -2.20 18.95
CA ASP A 286 -13.36 -1.14 19.64
C ASP A 286 -11.85 -1.40 19.55
N GLN A 287 -11.41 -2.65 19.72
CA GLN A 287 -10.01 -3.04 19.59
C GLN A 287 -9.47 -2.79 18.19
N LEU A 288 -10.19 -3.26 17.17
CA LEU A 288 -9.78 -3.10 15.78
C LEU A 288 -9.81 -1.64 15.34
N THR A 289 -10.82 -0.88 15.77
CA THR A 289 -10.91 0.55 15.46
C THR A 289 -9.78 1.34 16.11
N ALA A 290 -9.39 1.00 17.34
CA ALA A 290 -8.24 1.62 17.98
C ALA A 290 -6.91 1.22 17.32
N ALA A 291 -6.79 0.00 16.78
CA ALA A 291 -5.59 -0.48 16.11
C ALA A 291 -5.46 -0.03 14.64
N ALA A 292 -6.58 0.20 13.95
CA ALA A 292 -6.64 0.57 12.53
C ALA A 292 -6.43 2.08 12.29
N GLU A 293 -5.38 2.65 12.88
CA GLU A 293 -4.97 4.04 12.64
C GLU A 293 -3.99 4.08 11.46
N PRO A 294 -4.40 4.53 10.25
CA PRO A 294 -3.57 4.44 9.04
C PRO A 294 -2.24 5.17 9.18
N THR A 295 -2.23 6.28 9.91
CA THR A 295 -1.05 7.08 10.20
C THR A 295 -0.05 6.33 11.09
N VAL A 296 -0.55 5.50 12.02
CA VAL A 296 0.29 4.66 12.90
C VAL A 296 0.80 3.42 12.15
N GLU A 297 -0.02 2.82 11.29
CA GLU A 297 0.40 1.74 10.39
C GLU A 297 1.51 2.21 9.44
N ARG A 298 1.35 3.40 8.84
CA ARG A 298 2.38 4.01 7.98
C ARG A 298 3.65 4.31 8.76
N PHE A 299 3.54 4.83 9.98
CA PHE A 299 4.69 5.03 10.87
C PHE A 299 5.43 3.72 11.15
N TRP A 300 4.71 2.64 11.48
CA TRP A 300 5.31 1.32 11.68
C TRP A 300 6.02 0.79 10.42
N HIS A 301 5.38 0.93 9.26
CA HIS A 301 5.95 0.55 7.97
C HIS A 301 7.28 1.28 7.70
N LEU A 302 7.31 2.60 7.91
CA LEU A 302 8.52 3.40 7.72
C LEU A 302 9.65 2.95 8.66
N LEU A 303 9.35 2.64 9.93
CA LEU A 303 10.34 2.12 10.86
C LEU A 303 10.90 0.74 10.41
N CYS A 304 10.06 -0.16 9.91
CA CYS A 304 10.52 -1.44 9.35
C CYS A 304 11.48 -1.25 8.17
N VAL A 305 11.13 -0.37 7.22
CA VAL A 305 11.99 -0.03 6.07
C VAL A 305 13.32 0.54 6.55
N LEU A 306 13.30 1.47 7.51
CA LEU A 306 14.50 2.06 8.11
C LEU A 306 15.40 1.01 8.78
N GLY A 307 14.80 0.06 9.50
CA GLY A 307 15.49 -1.08 10.09
C GLY A 307 15.99 -2.14 9.09
N GLY A 308 15.75 -1.95 7.78
CA GLY A 308 16.16 -2.90 6.73
C GLY A 308 15.39 -4.22 6.78
N ARG A 309 14.18 -4.21 7.33
CA ARG A 309 13.31 -5.38 7.43
C ARG A 309 12.13 -5.24 6.48
N PRO A 310 11.64 -6.33 5.88
CA PRO A 310 10.43 -6.26 5.09
C PRO A 310 9.30 -5.75 5.97
N ALA A 311 8.67 -4.65 5.57
CA ALA A 311 7.46 -4.22 6.24
C ALA A 311 6.37 -5.28 5.99
N PRO A 312 5.59 -5.64 7.02
CA PRO A 312 4.47 -6.57 6.82
C PRO A 312 3.51 -6.02 5.76
N ALA A 313 2.84 -6.92 5.04
CA ALA A 313 1.74 -6.53 4.16
C ALA A 313 0.70 -5.77 5.00
N GLY A 314 0.17 -4.67 4.45
CA GLY A 314 -0.84 -3.88 5.16
C GLY A 314 -2.09 -4.72 5.37
N ILE A 315 -2.64 -4.66 6.59
CA ILE A 315 -3.87 -5.38 6.98
C ILE A 315 -5.09 -4.46 6.93
N ALA A 316 -4.93 -3.29 6.31
CA ALA A 316 -5.91 -2.21 6.33
C ALA A 316 -7.21 -2.59 5.61
N GLU A 317 -7.12 -3.39 4.54
CA GLU A 317 -8.29 -3.81 3.77
C GLU A 317 -9.11 -4.85 4.54
N GLU A 318 -8.45 -5.87 5.07
CA GLU A 318 -9.05 -6.89 5.92
C GLU A 318 -9.62 -6.26 7.20
N GLY A 319 -8.91 -5.29 7.79
CA GLY A 319 -9.39 -4.54 8.95
C GLY A 319 -10.65 -3.72 8.65
N ARG A 320 -10.71 -3.04 7.49
CA ARG A 320 -11.92 -2.34 7.03
C ARG A 320 -13.08 -3.32 6.81
N TRP A 321 -12.81 -4.46 6.18
CA TRP A 321 -13.82 -5.50 5.97
C TRP A 321 -14.37 -6.01 7.30
N LEU A 322 -13.49 -6.40 8.24
CA LEU A 322 -13.91 -6.97 9.53
C LEU A 322 -14.65 -5.96 10.41
N THR A 323 -14.19 -4.70 10.46
CA THR A 323 -14.89 -3.65 11.22
C THR A 323 -16.26 -3.33 10.62
N THR A 324 -16.40 -3.37 9.29
CA THR A 324 -17.69 -3.24 8.60
C THR A 324 -18.60 -4.41 8.93
N ALA A 325 -18.08 -5.64 8.90
CA ALA A 325 -18.83 -6.85 9.23
C ALA A 325 -19.33 -6.89 10.68
N LEU A 326 -18.49 -6.48 11.64
CA LEU A 326 -18.86 -6.37 13.06
C LEU A 326 -19.96 -5.32 13.29
N ARG A 327 -19.94 -4.20 12.57
CA ARG A 327 -21.00 -3.18 12.64
C ARG A 327 -22.31 -3.66 12.01
N ALA A 328 -22.22 -4.38 10.90
CA ALA A 328 -23.38 -4.91 10.19
C ALA A 328 -24.03 -6.11 10.89
N ASN A 329 -23.24 -6.88 11.63
CA ASN A 329 -23.68 -8.05 12.40
C ASN A 329 -23.26 -7.88 13.88
N PRO A 330 -23.87 -6.94 14.62
CA PRO A 330 -23.49 -6.67 16.01
C PRO A 330 -23.90 -7.81 16.96
N VAL A 331 -24.96 -8.54 16.61
CA VAL A 331 -25.47 -9.69 17.37
C VAL A 331 -25.44 -10.92 16.43
N PRO A 332 -24.87 -12.06 16.86
CA PRO A 332 -24.83 -13.28 16.05
C PRO A 332 -26.24 -13.71 15.63
N GLY A 333 -26.45 -14.01 14.35
CA GLY A 333 -27.70 -14.53 13.79
C GLY A 333 -28.90 -13.56 13.76
N GLU A 334 -28.88 -12.45 14.51
CA GLU A 334 -30.04 -11.54 14.60
C GLU A 334 -30.43 -10.97 13.24
N ARG A 335 -29.44 -10.66 12.40
CA ARG A 335 -29.69 -10.06 11.10
C ARG A 335 -30.28 -11.04 10.10
N GLU A 336 -29.79 -12.28 10.07
CA GLU A 336 -30.37 -13.36 9.27
C GLU A 336 -31.82 -13.59 9.71
N ALA A 337 -32.06 -13.75 11.01
CA ALA A 337 -33.41 -13.92 11.57
C ALA A 337 -34.36 -12.74 11.25
N ARG A 338 -33.87 -11.49 11.31
CA ARG A 338 -34.68 -10.31 10.93
C ARG A 338 -35.04 -10.33 9.45
N LEU A 339 -34.10 -10.73 8.59
CA LEU A 339 -34.36 -10.84 7.16
C LEU A 339 -35.34 -11.99 6.88
N ASP A 340 -35.23 -13.12 7.57
CA ASP A 340 -36.18 -14.24 7.43
C ASP A 340 -37.60 -13.85 7.87
N ALA A 341 -37.72 -13.11 8.98
CA ALA A 341 -39.00 -12.65 9.52
C ALA A 341 -39.77 -11.71 8.57
N LEU A 342 -39.10 -11.02 7.65
CA LEU A 342 -39.76 -10.20 6.62
C LEU A 342 -40.68 -11.03 5.69
N TYR A 343 -40.49 -12.36 5.64
CA TYR A 343 -41.21 -13.25 4.71
C TYR A 343 -42.14 -14.25 5.39
N GLU A 344 -42.13 -14.35 6.73
CA GLU A 344 -42.98 -15.30 7.47
C GLU A 344 -44.48 -14.95 7.40
N ASP A 345 -44.81 -13.66 7.33
CA ASP A 345 -46.21 -13.19 7.34
C ASP A 345 -46.92 -13.32 5.97
N GLY A 346 -46.22 -13.78 4.93
CA GLY A 346 -46.78 -14.02 3.59
C GLY A 346 -47.32 -12.78 2.88
N THR A 347 -47.09 -11.58 3.41
CA THR A 347 -47.51 -10.32 2.78
C THR A 347 -46.47 -9.91 1.74
N ASP A 348 -46.89 -9.85 0.48
CA ASP A 348 -46.04 -9.36 -0.60
C ASP A 348 -46.13 -7.82 -0.65
N PRO A 349 -45.06 -7.07 -0.29
CA PRO A 349 -45.10 -5.62 -0.30
C PRO A 349 -45.12 -5.06 -1.74
N TRP A 350 -44.83 -5.88 -2.74
CA TRP A 350 -44.67 -5.46 -4.12
C TRP A 350 -46.01 -5.44 -4.87
N PRO A 351 -46.33 -4.36 -5.60
CA PRO A 351 -47.56 -4.29 -6.40
C PRO A 351 -47.64 -5.41 -7.45
N GLY A 352 -48.62 -6.30 -7.32
CA GLY A 352 -48.79 -7.47 -8.20
C GLY A 352 -47.94 -8.69 -7.82
N GLY A 353 -47.12 -8.57 -6.78
CA GLY A 353 -46.17 -9.59 -6.36
C GLY A 353 -44.74 -9.31 -6.84
N VAL A 354 -43.75 -9.87 -6.15
CA VAL A 354 -42.32 -9.59 -6.40
C VAL A 354 -41.91 -9.86 -7.86
N LEU A 355 -42.39 -10.94 -8.47
CA LEU A 355 -42.04 -11.32 -9.85
C LEU A 355 -42.66 -10.37 -10.88
N ASP A 356 -43.88 -9.88 -10.63
CA ASP A 356 -44.56 -8.93 -11.52
C ASP A 356 -43.92 -7.56 -11.41
N ALA A 357 -43.61 -7.11 -10.19
CA ALA A 357 -42.89 -5.87 -9.97
C ALA A 357 -41.48 -5.93 -10.60
N PHE A 358 -40.76 -7.04 -10.45
CA PHE A 358 -39.45 -7.26 -11.07
C PHE A 358 -39.53 -7.16 -12.59
N ALA A 359 -40.49 -7.86 -13.22
CA ALA A 359 -40.69 -7.82 -14.67
C ALA A 359 -41.00 -6.41 -15.18
N ARG A 360 -41.84 -5.64 -14.47
CA ARG A 360 -42.18 -4.26 -14.86
C ARG A 360 -40.99 -3.32 -14.78
N VAL A 361 -40.15 -3.47 -13.75
CA VAL A 361 -38.93 -2.68 -13.63
C VAL A 361 -37.94 -3.07 -14.73
N GLN A 362 -37.78 -4.36 -15.04
CA GLN A 362 -36.95 -4.83 -16.17
C GLN A 362 -37.38 -4.20 -17.49
N ASP A 363 -38.69 -4.18 -17.79
CA ASP A 363 -39.22 -3.59 -19.02
C ASP A 363 -38.98 -2.06 -19.07
N THR A 364 -39.16 -1.38 -17.93
CA THR A 364 -38.92 0.07 -17.81
C THR A 364 -37.44 0.41 -18.02
N VAL A 365 -36.54 -0.30 -17.35
CA VAL A 365 -35.08 -0.12 -17.51
C VAL A 365 -34.64 -0.52 -18.91
N GLY A 366 -35.20 -1.60 -19.47
CA GLY A 366 -34.94 -2.03 -20.85
C GLY A 366 -35.24 -0.94 -21.89
N THR A 367 -36.24 -0.08 -21.63
CA THR A 367 -36.52 1.10 -22.46
C THR A 367 -35.39 2.13 -22.42
N LEU A 368 -34.76 2.35 -21.25
CA LEU A 368 -33.59 3.21 -21.11
C LEU A 368 -32.34 2.60 -21.75
N VAL A 369 -32.14 1.28 -21.60
CA VAL A 369 -31.06 0.53 -22.28
C VAL A 369 -31.18 0.68 -23.80
N HIS A 370 -32.38 0.51 -24.35
CA HIS A 370 -32.64 0.70 -25.78
C HIS A 370 -32.40 2.14 -26.26
N ALA A 371 -32.65 3.14 -25.41
CA ALA A 371 -32.36 4.54 -25.72
C ALA A 371 -30.87 4.89 -25.60
N THR A 372 -30.04 4.01 -25.03
CA THR A 372 -28.59 4.22 -24.91
C THR A 372 -27.91 3.95 -26.25
N THR A 373 -27.04 4.87 -26.66
CA THR A 373 -26.25 4.75 -27.90
C THR A 373 -24.76 4.69 -27.55
N PRO A 374 -23.88 4.24 -28.46
CA PRO A 374 -22.44 4.22 -28.20
C PRO A 374 -21.85 5.58 -27.78
N GLY A 375 -22.45 6.69 -28.20
CA GLY A 375 -22.04 8.03 -27.78
C GLY A 375 -22.29 8.34 -26.30
N HIS A 376 -23.16 7.58 -25.63
CA HIS A 376 -23.44 7.73 -24.20
C HIS A 376 -22.52 6.90 -23.30
N PHE A 377 -21.80 5.91 -23.85
CA PHE A 377 -21.06 4.93 -23.05
C PHE A 377 -20.02 5.53 -22.11
N GLY A 378 -19.35 6.61 -22.52
CA GLY A 378 -18.36 7.31 -21.70
C GLY A 378 -18.93 8.35 -20.73
N LEU A 379 -20.26 8.52 -20.64
CA LEU A 379 -20.86 9.46 -19.71
C LEU A 379 -20.70 8.96 -18.27
N PRO A 380 -20.41 9.84 -17.30
CA PRO A 380 -20.36 9.46 -15.90
C PRO A 380 -21.78 9.15 -15.39
N THR A 381 -21.86 8.26 -14.40
CA THR A 381 -23.10 7.96 -13.69
C THR A 381 -23.04 8.50 -12.25
N PRO A 382 -24.16 8.56 -11.51
CA PRO A 382 -24.14 8.84 -10.07
C PRO A 382 -23.44 7.76 -9.23
N CYS A 383 -23.20 6.56 -9.77
CA CYS A 383 -22.29 5.59 -9.16
C CYS A 383 -20.85 6.07 -9.40
N GLU A 384 -20.13 6.34 -8.30
CA GLU A 384 -18.74 6.77 -8.39
C GLU A 384 -17.90 5.76 -9.19
N ASP A 385 -16.99 6.30 -10.01
CA ASP A 385 -16.09 5.54 -10.89
C ASP A 385 -16.75 4.72 -12.01
N TRP A 386 -18.08 4.77 -12.19
CA TRP A 386 -18.78 4.03 -13.23
C TRP A 386 -19.23 4.93 -14.38
N THR A 387 -18.88 4.51 -15.59
CA THR A 387 -19.47 5.03 -16.82
C THR A 387 -20.81 4.36 -17.12
N VAL A 388 -21.56 4.90 -18.08
CA VAL A 388 -22.79 4.24 -18.56
C VAL A 388 -22.50 2.83 -19.08
N ARG A 389 -21.34 2.58 -19.70
CA ARG A 389 -20.98 1.22 -20.14
C ARG A 389 -20.82 0.28 -18.95
N ASP A 390 -20.10 0.71 -17.92
CA ASP A 390 -19.85 -0.10 -16.72
C ASP A 390 -21.17 -0.42 -15.99
N LEU A 391 -22.06 0.57 -15.89
CA LEU A 391 -23.40 0.39 -15.32
C LEU A 391 -24.23 -0.62 -16.12
N LEU A 392 -24.23 -0.54 -17.46
CA LEU A 392 -24.94 -1.49 -18.30
C LEU A 392 -24.38 -2.91 -18.17
N ASP A 393 -23.05 -3.04 -18.15
CA ASP A 393 -22.39 -4.34 -18.00
C ASP A 393 -22.73 -4.98 -16.65
N HIS A 394 -22.69 -4.21 -15.56
CA HIS A 394 -23.11 -4.63 -14.24
C HIS A 394 -24.56 -5.14 -14.23
N LEU A 395 -25.48 -4.39 -14.86
CA LEU A 395 -26.88 -4.81 -14.97
C LEU A 395 -27.02 -6.13 -15.73
N VAL A 396 -26.24 -6.36 -16.79
CA VAL A 396 -26.24 -7.66 -17.49
C VAL A 396 -25.69 -8.77 -16.59
N TRP A 397 -24.56 -8.52 -15.94
CA TRP A 397 -23.91 -9.47 -15.05
C TRP A 397 -24.84 -9.97 -13.94
N GLU A 398 -25.55 -9.07 -13.24
CA GLU A 398 -26.47 -9.44 -12.15
C GLU A 398 -27.55 -10.41 -12.62
N HIS A 399 -28.11 -10.20 -13.82
CA HIS A 399 -29.09 -11.14 -14.36
C HIS A 399 -28.47 -12.49 -14.73
N LEU A 400 -27.25 -12.50 -15.30
CA LEU A 400 -26.55 -13.73 -15.67
C LEU A 400 -26.21 -14.58 -14.44
N ILE A 401 -25.66 -13.97 -13.38
CA ILE A 401 -25.26 -14.71 -12.17
C ILE A 401 -26.48 -15.31 -11.47
N TRP A 402 -27.52 -14.52 -11.22
CA TRP A 402 -28.69 -15.00 -10.47
C TRP A 402 -29.58 -15.93 -11.30
N GLY A 403 -29.77 -15.63 -12.58
CA GLY A 403 -30.47 -16.53 -13.50
C GLY A 403 -29.75 -17.87 -13.67
N GLY A 404 -28.42 -17.84 -13.81
CA GLY A 404 -27.59 -19.04 -13.89
C GLY A 404 -27.62 -19.87 -12.62
N LEU A 405 -27.49 -19.25 -11.44
CA LEU A 405 -27.60 -19.92 -10.15
C LEU A 405 -28.98 -20.58 -9.96
N ALA A 406 -30.07 -19.88 -10.30
CA ALA A 406 -31.42 -20.42 -10.28
C ALA A 406 -31.57 -21.70 -11.11
N GLN A 407 -30.93 -21.73 -12.29
CA GLN A 407 -30.94 -22.86 -13.21
C GLN A 407 -29.90 -23.95 -12.88
N GLY A 408 -29.03 -23.73 -11.88
CA GLY A 408 -27.94 -24.65 -11.55
C GLY A 408 -26.76 -24.61 -12.53
N ALA A 409 -26.65 -23.54 -13.31
CA ALA A 409 -25.60 -23.31 -14.30
C ALA A 409 -25.05 -21.86 -14.15
N PRO A 410 -24.25 -21.57 -13.10
CA PRO A 410 -23.68 -20.25 -12.91
C PRO A 410 -22.74 -19.85 -14.07
N PRO A 411 -22.57 -18.55 -14.36
CA PRO A 411 -21.63 -18.06 -15.38
C PRO A 411 -20.21 -18.57 -15.14
N ALA A 412 -19.51 -18.92 -16.22
CA ALA A 412 -18.11 -19.36 -16.17
C ALA A 412 -17.10 -18.20 -16.09
N VAL A 413 -17.55 -16.99 -16.45
CA VAL A 413 -16.77 -15.75 -16.43
C VAL A 413 -17.09 -14.94 -15.17
N GLY A 414 -16.16 -14.09 -14.74
CA GLY A 414 -16.34 -13.24 -13.56
C GLY A 414 -16.95 -11.88 -13.88
N HIS A 415 -17.37 -11.15 -12.85
CA HIS A 415 -18.06 -9.86 -12.94
C HIS A 415 -17.29 -8.73 -13.64
N THR A 416 -15.98 -8.88 -13.87
CA THR A 416 -15.12 -7.87 -14.52
C THR A 416 -14.94 -8.10 -16.02
N GLU A 417 -15.44 -9.21 -16.56
CA GLU A 417 -15.37 -9.52 -17.99
C GLU A 417 -16.40 -8.68 -18.78
N ASP A 418 -16.27 -8.60 -20.11
CA ASP A 418 -17.25 -7.90 -20.96
C ASP A 418 -18.47 -8.81 -21.22
N HIS A 419 -19.62 -8.44 -20.66
CA HIS A 419 -20.91 -9.12 -20.80
C HIS A 419 -21.83 -8.44 -21.83
N LEU A 420 -21.52 -7.22 -22.26
CA LEU A 420 -22.31 -6.48 -23.25
C LEU A 420 -22.02 -6.95 -24.68
N GLY A 421 -20.76 -7.23 -24.98
CA GLY A 421 -20.30 -7.49 -26.35
C GLY A 421 -20.60 -6.31 -27.29
N ASP A 422 -21.00 -6.62 -28.53
CA ASP A 422 -21.27 -5.62 -29.58
C ASP A 422 -22.72 -5.09 -29.56
N ASP A 423 -23.64 -5.75 -28.85
CA ASP A 423 -25.08 -5.39 -28.80
C ASP A 423 -25.58 -5.40 -27.35
N HIS A 424 -25.46 -4.25 -26.69
CA HIS A 424 -25.86 -4.06 -25.30
C HIS A 424 -27.36 -4.26 -25.07
N VAL A 425 -28.19 -4.02 -26.10
CA VAL A 425 -29.64 -4.21 -26.00
C VAL A 425 -29.98 -5.69 -26.00
N ALA A 426 -29.39 -6.46 -26.91
CA ALA A 426 -29.59 -7.92 -26.97
C ALA A 426 -29.03 -8.63 -25.73
N ALA A 427 -27.86 -8.19 -25.24
CA ALA A 427 -27.24 -8.71 -24.03
C ALA A 427 -28.16 -8.53 -22.81
N PHE A 428 -28.62 -7.30 -22.55
CA PHE A 428 -29.54 -7.02 -21.46
C PHE A 428 -30.87 -7.77 -21.61
N GLY A 429 -31.50 -7.72 -22.79
CA GLY A 429 -32.79 -8.37 -23.03
C GLY A 429 -32.74 -9.88 -22.77
N THR A 430 -31.67 -10.54 -23.21
CA THR A 430 -31.47 -11.99 -23.05
C THR A 430 -31.21 -12.36 -21.60
N ALA A 431 -30.30 -11.65 -20.91
CA ALA A 431 -29.99 -11.90 -19.52
C ALA A 431 -31.22 -11.65 -18.62
N ALA A 432 -31.92 -10.52 -18.83
CA ALA A 432 -33.12 -10.15 -18.09
C ALA A 432 -34.24 -11.20 -18.24
N ALA A 433 -34.51 -11.65 -19.47
CA ALA A 433 -35.48 -12.71 -19.73
C ALA A 433 -35.07 -14.03 -19.05
N GLY A 434 -33.80 -14.42 -19.16
CA GLY A 434 -33.29 -15.65 -18.55
C GLY A 434 -33.44 -15.69 -17.02
N ALA A 435 -33.11 -14.59 -16.34
CA ALA A 435 -33.32 -14.49 -14.89
C ALA A 435 -34.81 -14.55 -14.51
N ARG A 436 -35.66 -13.81 -15.22
CA ARG A 436 -37.11 -13.78 -14.98
C ARG A 436 -37.74 -15.16 -15.17
N ASP A 437 -37.40 -15.86 -16.24
CA ASP A 437 -37.96 -17.17 -16.55
C ASP A 437 -37.45 -18.25 -15.58
N ALA A 438 -36.24 -18.10 -15.06
CA ALA A 438 -35.69 -18.97 -14.02
C ALA A 438 -36.48 -18.85 -12.70
N PHE A 439 -36.67 -17.64 -12.19
CA PHE A 439 -37.37 -17.44 -10.91
C PHE A 439 -38.90 -17.62 -10.98
N ARG A 440 -39.47 -17.67 -12.19
CA ARG A 440 -40.88 -18.07 -12.41
C ARG A 440 -41.13 -19.57 -12.29
N GLN A 441 -40.08 -20.40 -12.29
CA GLN A 441 -40.26 -21.84 -12.13
C GLN A 441 -40.86 -22.16 -10.74
N PRO A 442 -41.79 -23.12 -10.64
CA PRO A 442 -42.41 -23.48 -9.36
C PRO A 442 -41.37 -23.85 -8.29
N GLY A 443 -41.51 -23.28 -7.08
CA GLY A 443 -40.63 -23.55 -5.95
C GLY A 443 -39.32 -22.76 -5.91
N LEU A 444 -39.02 -21.96 -6.95
CA LEU A 444 -37.75 -21.21 -7.01
C LEU A 444 -37.74 -20.00 -6.08
N LEU A 445 -38.91 -19.43 -5.73
CA LEU A 445 -38.97 -18.34 -4.74
C LEU A 445 -38.71 -18.86 -3.32
N GLU A 446 -39.09 -20.10 -3.03
CA GLU A 446 -38.94 -20.74 -1.73
C GLU A 446 -37.57 -21.41 -1.57
N ARG A 447 -36.93 -21.81 -2.67
CA ARG A 447 -35.61 -22.44 -2.66
C ARG A 447 -34.54 -21.50 -2.11
N SER A 448 -33.64 -22.02 -1.27
CA SER A 448 -32.49 -21.27 -0.75
C SER A 448 -31.38 -21.09 -1.79
N PHE A 449 -30.84 -19.89 -1.86
CA PHE A 449 -29.67 -19.44 -2.61
C PHE A 449 -28.66 -18.83 -1.64
N GLY A 450 -27.77 -19.68 -1.10
CA GLY A 450 -26.99 -19.31 0.08
C GLY A 450 -27.91 -19.14 1.30
N PRO A 451 -27.77 -18.07 2.10
CA PRO A 451 -28.59 -17.84 3.29
C PRO A 451 -29.99 -17.28 2.96
N ALA A 452 -30.30 -16.97 1.71
CA ALA A 452 -31.52 -16.26 1.34
C ALA A 452 -32.45 -17.12 0.47
N PRO A 453 -33.79 -17.06 0.65
CA PRO A 453 -34.73 -17.68 -0.29
C PRO A 453 -34.70 -16.99 -1.65
N GLY A 454 -35.12 -17.65 -2.74
CA GLY A 454 -35.11 -17.06 -4.08
C GLY A 454 -35.98 -15.81 -4.20
N ARG A 455 -37.06 -15.70 -3.43
CA ARG A 455 -37.83 -14.47 -3.24
C ARG A 455 -36.92 -13.30 -2.91
N ARG A 456 -35.95 -13.52 -2.03
CA ARG A 456 -35.02 -12.49 -1.61
C ARG A 456 -34.05 -12.05 -2.69
N VAL A 457 -33.60 -12.99 -3.49
CA VAL A 457 -32.77 -12.71 -4.66
C VAL A 457 -33.52 -11.81 -5.65
N VAL A 458 -34.79 -12.12 -5.92
CA VAL A 458 -35.61 -11.30 -6.83
C VAL A 458 -35.85 -9.90 -6.28
N GLU A 459 -36.09 -9.75 -4.97
CA GLU A 459 -36.24 -8.42 -4.35
C GLU A 459 -34.96 -7.59 -4.44
N GLN A 460 -33.80 -8.20 -4.22
CA GLN A 460 -32.51 -7.55 -4.41
C GLN A 460 -32.38 -7.07 -5.87
N LEU A 461 -32.56 -7.97 -6.84
CA LEU A 461 -32.50 -7.65 -8.27
C LEU A 461 -33.46 -6.52 -8.67
N LEU A 462 -34.67 -6.52 -8.11
CA LEU A 462 -35.65 -5.46 -8.33
C LEU A 462 -35.15 -4.12 -7.79
N ILE A 463 -34.60 -4.07 -6.58
CA ILE A 463 -34.06 -2.86 -5.96
C ILE A 463 -32.84 -2.35 -6.75
N GLU A 464 -31.91 -3.24 -7.11
CA GLU A 464 -30.74 -2.91 -7.94
C GLU A 464 -31.18 -2.27 -9.25
N LEU A 465 -32.13 -2.89 -9.97
CA LEU A 465 -32.67 -2.36 -11.21
C LEU A 465 -33.36 -1.00 -11.05
N LEU A 466 -34.14 -0.79 -9.98
CA LEU A 466 -34.79 0.50 -9.73
C LEU A 466 -33.75 1.61 -9.55
N VAL A 467 -32.74 1.37 -8.72
CA VAL A 467 -31.73 2.37 -8.36
C VAL A 467 -30.78 2.62 -9.53
N HIS A 468 -30.32 1.58 -10.20
CA HIS A 468 -29.47 1.73 -11.39
C HIS A 468 -30.25 2.21 -12.61
N GLY A 469 -31.56 1.93 -12.70
CA GLY A 469 -32.45 2.58 -13.64
C GLY A 469 -32.51 4.09 -13.42
N TRP A 470 -32.54 4.54 -12.16
CA TRP A 470 -32.44 5.95 -11.81
C TRP A 470 -31.06 6.54 -12.15
N ASP A 471 -29.97 5.80 -11.90
CA ASP A 471 -28.60 6.20 -12.25
C ASP A 471 -28.47 6.40 -13.78
N LEU A 472 -28.99 5.45 -14.57
CA LEU A 472 -29.01 5.50 -16.03
C LEU A 472 -29.90 6.64 -16.55
N ALA A 473 -31.10 6.81 -16.00
CA ALA A 473 -31.98 7.92 -16.37
C ALA A 473 -31.32 9.28 -16.11
N THR A 474 -30.60 9.41 -14.98
CA THR A 474 -29.85 10.62 -14.63
C THR A 474 -28.73 10.89 -15.63
N ALA A 475 -27.90 9.88 -15.94
CA ALA A 475 -26.79 10.00 -16.89
C ALA A 475 -27.28 10.37 -18.31
N LEU A 476 -28.45 9.85 -18.71
CA LEU A 476 -29.07 10.12 -20.02
C LEU A 476 -29.89 11.42 -20.07
N GLY A 477 -30.04 12.14 -18.95
CA GLY A 477 -30.89 13.34 -18.86
C GLY A 477 -32.37 13.06 -19.10
N ARG A 478 -32.86 11.87 -18.68
CA ARG A 478 -34.25 11.42 -18.82
C ARG A 478 -35.03 11.61 -17.51
N ASP A 479 -36.34 11.38 -17.57
CA ASP A 479 -37.19 11.37 -16.38
C ASP A 479 -36.75 10.25 -15.43
N ARG A 480 -36.67 10.59 -14.14
CA ARG A 480 -36.16 9.73 -13.06
C ARG A 480 -37.28 9.15 -12.21
N ASP A 481 -38.55 9.57 -12.39
CA ASP A 481 -39.69 9.01 -11.66
C ASP A 481 -40.15 7.67 -12.27
N LEU A 482 -39.23 6.69 -12.30
CA LEU A 482 -39.49 5.36 -12.85
C LEU A 482 -40.36 4.56 -11.87
N GLU A 483 -41.37 3.89 -12.41
CA GLU A 483 -42.25 2.97 -11.67
C GLU A 483 -42.73 3.50 -10.29
N PRO A 484 -43.45 4.64 -10.23
CA PRO A 484 -43.68 5.36 -8.97
C PRO A 484 -44.40 4.56 -7.89
N HIS A 485 -45.27 3.62 -8.28
CA HIS A 485 -45.97 2.73 -7.34
C HIS A 485 -45.03 1.67 -6.73
N ILE A 486 -44.12 1.12 -7.53
CA ILE A 486 -43.13 0.15 -7.08
C ILE A 486 -42.08 0.87 -6.23
N ALA A 487 -41.61 2.05 -6.67
CA ALA A 487 -40.67 2.87 -5.89
C ALA A 487 -41.23 3.28 -4.51
N ARG A 488 -42.54 3.55 -4.39
CA ARG A 488 -43.20 3.79 -3.09
C ARG A 488 -43.17 2.57 -2.19
N ALA A 489 -43.39 1.38 -2.73
CA ALA A 489 -43.30 0.12 -1.99
C ALA A 489 -41.85 -0.24 -1.62
N ALA A 490 -40.88 0.16 -2.44
CA ALA A 490 -39.47 -0.13 -2.21
C ALA A 490 -38.91 0.57 -0.96
N LEU A 491 -39.28 1.82 -0.68
CA LEU A 491 -38.62 2.59 0.39
C LEU A 491 -38.71 1.94 1.79
N PRO A 492 -39.88 1.45 2.27
CA PRO A 492 -39.95 0.70 3.51
C PRO A 492 -39.08 -0.56 3.49
N VAL A 493 -39.15 -1.34 2.42
CA VAL A 493 -38.38 -2.59 2.25
C VAL A 493 -36.88 -2.31 2.29
N VAL A 494 -36.40 -1.33 1.53
CA VAL A 494 -35.01 -0.87 1.49
C VAL A 494 -34.55 -0.38 2.87
N ARG A 495 -35.42 0.26 3.66
CA ARG A 495 -35.10 0.67 5.03
C ARG A 495 -35.00 -0.50 5.99
N ASP A 496 -35.87 -1.49 5.88
CA ASP A 496 -35.82 -2.67 6.74
C ASP A 496 -34.57 -3.53 6.46
N ILE A 497 -34.17 -3.63 5.18
CA ILE A 497 -33.01 -4.42 4.77
C ILE A 497 -31.70 -3.69 5.08
N TYR A 498 -31.59 -2.41 4.69
CA TYR A 498 -30.31 -1.68 4.67
C TYR A 498 -30.22 -0.56 5.72
N GLY A 499 -31.30 -0.28 6.46
CA GLY A 499 -31.35 0.85 7.41
C GLY A 499 -30.37 0.76 8.56
N THR A 500 -30.02 -0.46 8.98
CA THR A 500 -29.01 -0.68 10.02
C THR A 500 -27.61 -0.90 9.49
N LEU A 501 -27.40 -0.84 8.17
CA LEU A 501 -26.07 -1.05 7.61
C LEU A 501 -25.13 0.11 7.91
N PRO A 502 -23.86 -0.17 8.26
CA PRO A 502 -22.86 0.87 8.41
C PRO A 502 -22.64 1.59 7.08
N ARG A 503 -22.75 2.93 7.11
CA ARG A 503 -22.47 3.81 5.95
C ARG A 503 -21.02 4.27 5.98
N THR A 504 -20.10 3.30 5.91
CA THR A 504 -18.65 3.51 5.99
C THR A 504 -17.98 3.36 4.63
N ALA A 505 -16.79 3.93 4.46
CA ALA A 505 -15.97 3.66 3.28
C ALA A 505 -15.71 2.16 3.13
N GLY A 506 -16.06 1.58 1.99
CA GLY A 506 -16.01 0.13 1.72
C GLY A 506 -17.27 -0.67 2.11
N GLY A 507 -18.32 -0.03 2.65
CA GLY A 507 -19.66 -0.62 2.77
C GLY A 507 -20.46 -0.48 1.47
N SER A 508 -21.56 -1.22 1.34
CA SER A 508 -22.35 -1.28 0.09
C SER A 508 -23.02 0.04 -0.31
N PHE A 509 -23.15 0.99 0.64
CA PHE A 509 -23.85 2.25 0.39
C PHE A 509 -23.19 3.44 1.09
N ALA A 510 -23.15 4.57 0.38
CA ALA A 510 -22.76 5.86 0.92
C ALA A 510 -23.78 6.40 1.96
N GLN A 511 -23.42 7.49 2.62
CA GLN A 511 -24.30 8.19 3.57
C GLN A 511 -25.58 8.65 2.90
N ALA A 512 -26.73 8.39 3.54
CA ALA A 512 -28.02 8.85 3.05
C ALA A 512 -28.03 10.38 2.87
N ARG A 513 -28.60 10.83 1.76
CA ARG A 513 -28.67 12.25 1.38
C ARG A 513 -30.02 12.86 1.76
N PRO A 514 -30.05 14.15 2.13
CA PRO A 514 -31.31 14.84 2.37
C PRO A 514 -32.12 14.94 1.07
N VAL A 515 -33.43 14.77 1.18
CA VAL A 515 -34.37 14.86 0.04
C VAL A 515 -35.72 15.37 0.56
N PRO A 516 -36.43 16.26 -0.17
CA PRO A 516 -37.75 16.71 0.25
C PRO A 516 -38.75 15.57 0.39
N GLU A 517 -39.65 15.63 1.37
CA GLU A 517 -40.66 14.57 1.59
C GLU A 517 -41.60 14.37 0.39
N HIS A 518 -41.83 15.44 -0.38
CA HIS A 518 -42.68 15.46 -1.57
C HIS A 518 -41.91 15.14 -2.87
N ALA A 519 -40.62 14.81 -2.78
CA ALA A 519 -39.86 14.36 -3.94
C ALA A 519 -40.44 13.05 -4.51
N PRO A 520 -40.22 12.78 -5.81
CA PRO A 520 -40.55 11.50 -6.43
C PRO A 520 -40.10 10.31 -5.57
N ALA A 521 -40.87 9.22 -5.59
CA ALA A 521 -40.61 8.09 -4.70
C ALA A 521 -39.23 7.47 -4.97
N LEU A 522 -38.82 7.39 -6.24
CA LEU A 522 -37.53 6.84 -6.61
C LEU A 522 -36.37 7.76 -6.22
N ASP A 523 -36.56 9.09 -6.26
CA ASP A 523 -35.58 10.04 -5.71
C ASP A 523 -35.33 9.81 -4.21
N ARG A 524 -36.39 9.50 -3.45
CA ARG A 524 -36.27 9.22 -2.02
C ARG A 524 -35.54 7.91 -1.73
N VAL A 525 -35.74 6.88 -2.56
CA VAL A 525 -34.98 5.62 -2.50
C VAL A 525 -33.51 5.87 -2.85
N ALA A 526 -33.23 6.54 -3.96
CA ALA A 526 -31.87 6.86 -4.39
C ALA A 526 -31.11 7.69 -3.33
N ALA A 527 -31.75 8.72 -2.76
CA ALA A 527 -31.19 9.52 -1.68
C ALA A 527 -30.88 8.70 -0.43
N PHE A 528 -31.78 7.79 -0.03
CA PHE A 528 -31.53 6.90 1.10
C PHE A 528 -30.32 5.97 0.88
N LEU A 529 -30.07 5.59 -0.38
CA LEU A 529 -28.92 4.78 -0.80
C LEU A 529 -27.71 5.62 -1.20
N GLY A 530 -27.72 6.91 -0.87
CA GLY A 530 -26.56 7.80 -0.88
C GLY A 530 -26.38 8.64 -2.15
N ARG A 531 -27.32 8.60 -3.10
CA ARG A 531 -27.26 9.42 -4.33
C ARG A 531 -27.63 10.87 -4.04
N ASP A 532 -26.93 11.80 -4.66
CA ASP A 532 -27.30 13.21 -4.64
C ASP A 532 -28.44 13.47 -5.65
N VAL A 533 -29.59 13.92 -5.14
CA VAL A 533 -30.77 14.21 -5.97
C VAL A 533 -30.74 15.68 -6.41
N PRO A 534 -30.71 15.98 -7.72
CA PRO A 534 -30.76 17.35 -8.23
C PRO A 534 -32.03 18.08 -7.78
N GLY A 535 -31.88 19.27 -7.18
CA GLY A 535 -33.00 20.07 -6.67
C GLY A 535 -33.36 19.84 -5.19
N GLY A 536 -32.68 18.90 -4.51
CA GLY A 536 -32.73 18.78 -3.04
C GLY A 536 -31.96 19.93 -2.40
N GLY A 537 -32.67 20.98 -2.00
CA GLY A 537 -32.06 22.20 -1.43
C GLY A 537 -31.10 21.90 -0.28
N ARG A 538 -29.94 22.58 -0.27
CA ARG A 538 -29.11 22.73 0.93
C ARG A 538 -30.01 23.29 2.04
N PRO A 539 -30.00 22.74 3.26
CA PRO A 539 -30.65 23.41 4.38
C PRO A 539 -30.01 24.78 4.56
N ALA A 540 -30.85 25.80 4.73
CA ALA A 540 -30.47 27.18 4.97
C ALA A 540 -29.72 27.34 6.30
#